data_AF-A0A924NF01-F1
#
_entry.id   AF-A0A924NF01-F1
#
_cell.length_a   1.000
_cell.length_b   1.000
_cell.length_c   1.000
_cell.angle_alpha   90.00
_cell.angle_beta   90.00
_cell.angle_gamma   90.00
#
_symmetry.space_group_name_H-M   'P 1'
#
loop_
_entity.id
_entity.type
_entity.pdbx_description
1 polymer ?
#
loop_
_entity_poly.entity_id
_entity_poly.type
_entity_poly.pdbx_seq_one_letter_code
_entity_poly.pdbx_strand_id
1 'polypeptide(L)'
;MRRVSCASPGLTRAGRGPRTTSLDAEGRPVTDDATLARISTLVLPPAWTDVWICPIDNGHIQATGVDAAGRRQYRYHDAWRATRDLAKHEHSLDFAEVLPGIREHVAADLATDGLQRERVLSAAVRLLDLGFFRIGSEQYAGRIARLPTYGLATMRKEHVTVSRGGVVTFDYTAKSGRHRVQKIVEPEVAVLVSALKRRRGGGPELLAWKVGGRWVDVKSADINEHLRLLSGGDFTAKDFRTWNATVLAAVGLAVSTDAAGSSTARKRAVTRVVQEVSHYLGNTPAVCRASYIDPRVIDLYESGQTVAHDLRLLGQDAVPGHPATQGALEAAVLALLRAPAQQRLAG
;
A
#
# COMPACT_ATOMS: atom_id res chain seq x y z
N MET A 1 17.37 -17.12 -11.62
CA MET A 1 16.97 -15.84 -12.25
C MET A 1 18.07 -14.80 -12.06
N ARG A 2 18.38 -13.95 -13.05
CA ARG A 2 19.52 -13.01 -13.01
C ARG A 2 19.10 -11.56 -12.72
N ARG A 3 19.84 -10.87 -11.84
CA ARG A 3 19.73 -9.41 -11.72
C ARG A 3 20.37 -8.75 -12.94
N VAL A 4 19.68 -7.80 -13.55
CA VAL A 4 20.06 -7.09 -14.79
C VAL A 4 19.82 -5.60 -14.63
N SER A 5 20.64 -4.75 -15.23
CA SER A 5 20.44 -3.30 -15.24
C SER A 5 19.90 -2.85 -16.59
N CYS A 6 18.88 -2.00 -16.61
CA CYS A 6 18.37 -1.39 -17.84
C CYS A 6 19.29 -0.28 -18.39
N ALA A 7 20.41 0.00 -17.72
CA ALA A 7 21.49 0.85 -18.23
C ALA A 7 22.57 0.03 -18.96
N SER A 8 22.49 -1.30 -18.92
CA SER A 8 23.37 -2.18 -19.69
C SER A 8 22.90 -2.30 -21.15
N PRO A 9 23.80 -2.67 -22.08
CA PRO A 9 23.42 -2.97 -23.46
C PRO A 9 22.25 -3.95 -23.52
N GLY A 10 21.30 -3.69 -24.41
CA GLY A 10 20.10 -4.51 -24.59
C GLY A 10 19.43 -4.19 -25.91
N LEU A 11 18.31 -4.85 -26.16
CA LEU A 11 17.55 -4.66 -27.39
C LEU A 11 16.72 -3.37 -27.27
N THR A 12 16.51 -2.66 -28.36
CA THR A 12 15.67 -1.45 -28.39
C THR A 12 14.51 -1.61 -29.35
N ARG A 13 13.50 -0.74 -29.24
CA ARG A 13 12.35 -0.73 -30.14
C ARG A 13 12.31 0.56 -30.94
N ALA A 14 12.43 0.45 -32.27
CA ALA A 14 12.29 1.55 -33.21
C ALA A 14 10.86 1.61 -33.79
N GLY A 15 10.35 2.82 -33.99
CA GLY A 15 8.99 3.06 -34.52
C GLY A 15 7.92 3.30 -33.44
N ARG A 16 6.72 3.68 -33.87
CA ARG A 16 5.53 3.92 -33.02
C ARG A 16 4.29 3.27 -33.62
N GLY A 17 3.36 2.86 -32.74
CA GLY A 17 2.10 2.24 -33.17
C GLY A 17 2.25 0.74 -33.47
N PRO A 18 1.44 0.16 -34.38
CA PRO A 18 1.40 -1.28 -34.61
C PRO A 18 2.59 -1.84 -35.39
N ARG A 19 3.41 -0.98 -36.02
CA ARG A 19 4.61 -1.38 -36.77
C ARG A 19 5.85 -0.89 -36.04
N THR A 20 6.47 -1.79 -35.28
CA THR A 20 7.73 -1.53 -34.57
C THR A 20 8.76 -2.59 -34.92
N THR A 21 10.03 -2.18 -34.97
CA THR A 21 11.16 -3.08 -35.23
C THR A 21 12.00 -3.18 -33.96
N SER A 22 12.33 -4.41 -33.55
CA SER A 22 13.30 -4.65 -32.48
C SER A 22 14.71 -4.54 -33.04
N LEU A 23 15.57 -3.76 -32.39
CA LEU A 23 16.97 -3.58 -32.76
C LEU A 23 17.89 -4.19 -31.69
N ASP A 24 19.06 -4.67 -32.09
CA ASP A 24 20.11 -5.14 -31.17
C ASP A 24 20.85 -3.96 -30.50
N ALA A 25 21.87 -4.28 -29.70
CA ALA A 25 22.68 -3.28 -29.01
C ALA A 25 23.50 -2.40 -29.97
N GLU A 26 23.74 -2.87 -31.20
CA GLU A 26 24.43 -2.14 -32.27
C GLU A 26 23.47 -1.39 -33.20
N GLY A 27 22.15 -1.46 -32.95
CA GLY A 27 21.11 -0.79 -33.74
C GLY A 27 20.68 -1.53 -35.00
N ARG A 28 21.06 -2.81 -35.18
CA ARG A 28 20.67 -3.64 -36.32
C ARG A 28 19.34 -4.37 -36.04
N PRO A 29 18.52 -4.64 -37.06
CA PRO A 29 17.28 -5.40 -36.87
C PRO A 29 17.54 -6.79 -36.28
N VAL A 30 16.78 -7.14 -35.24
CA VAL A 30 16.76 -8.50 -34.69
C VAL A 30 16.01 -9.41 -35.65
N THR A 31 16.67 -10.44 -36.18
CA THR A 31 16.09 -11.43 -37.10
C THR A 31 15.91 -12.81 -36.47
N ASP A 32 16.37 -13.01 -35.23
CA ASP A 32 16.25 -14.27 -34.52
C ASP A 32 14.79 -14.53 -34.08
N ASP A 33 14.19 -15.58 -34.62
CA ASP A 33 12.78 -15.92 -34.40
C ASP A 33 12.46 -16.21 -32.93
N ALA A 34 13.37 -16.87 -32.20
CA ALA A 34 13.19 -17.17 -30.78
C ALA A 34 13.14 -15.88 -29.93
N THR A 35 14.03 -14.94 -30.23
CA THR A 35 14.06 -13.62 -29.59
C THR A 35 12.82 -12.81 -29.94
N LEU A 36 12.39 -12.78 -31.21
CA LEU A 36 11.18 -12.08 -31.64
C LEU A 36 9.91 -12.66 -30.98
N ALA A 37 9.80 -13.99 -30.92
CA ALA A 37 8.71 -14.68 -30.23
C ALA A 37 8.66 -14.28 -28.76
N ARG A 38 9.80 -14.28 -28.05
CA ARG A 38 9.86 -13.82 -26.65
C ARG A 38 9.46 -12.35 -26.49
N ILE A 39 9.90 -11.46 -27.38
CA ILE A 39 9.53 -10.04 -27.31
C ILE A 39 8.02 -9.86 -27.46
N SER A 40 7.40 -10.65 -28.34
CA SER A 40 5.96 -10.58 -28.58
C SER A 40 5.13 -10.96 -27.33
N THR A 41 5.59 -11.92 -26.52
CA THR A 41 4.90 -12.34 -25.29
C THR A 41 4.97 -11.31 -24.17
N LEU A 42 5.91 -10.34 -24.23
CA LEU A 42 6.02 -9.27 -23.24
C LEU A 42 4.87 -8.27 -23.30
N VAL A 43 4.13 -8.21 -24.43
CA VAL A 43 2.99 -7.31 -24.67
C VAL A 43 3.28 -5.87 -24.20
N LEU A 44 4.33 -5.29 -24.79
CA LEU A 44 4.77 -3.93 -24.47
C LEU A 44 3.80 -2.90 -25.06
N PRO A 45 3.26 -1.95 -24.26
CA PRO A 45 2.33 -0.96 -24.77
C PRO A 45 2.88 -0.21 -26.00
N PRO A 46 2.08 -0.04 -27.08
CA PRO A 46 2.56 0.58 -28.32
C PRO A 46 2.89 2.07 -28.17
N ALA A 47 2.34 2.72 -27.15
CA ALA A 47 2.60 4.12 -26.83
C ALA A 47 3.93 4.36 -26.08
N TRP A 48 4.63 3.31 -25.64
CA TRP A 48 5.90 3.49 -24.94
C TRP A 48 7.02 3.95 -25.88
N THR A 49 7.77 4.96 -25.46
CA THR A 49 9.01 5.45 -26.10
C THR A 49 10.24 5.02 -25.30
N ASP A 50 11.45 5.23 -25.83
CA ASP A 50 12.73 4.90 -25.16
C ASP A 50 12.75 3.48 -24.57
N VAL A 51 12.28 2.53 -25.39
CA VAL A 51 12.09 1.15 -24.95
C VAL A 51 13.41 0.42 -24.96
N TRP A 52 13.75 -0.16 -23.81
CA TRP A 52 14.85 -1.10 -23.63
C TRP A 52 14.26 -2.46 -23.29
N ILE A 53 14.77 -3.52 -23.90
CA ILE A 53 14.34 -4.90 -23.71
C ILE A 53 15.56 -5.72 -23.30
N CYS A 54 15.41 -6.51 -22.23
CA CYS A 54 16.48 -7.34 -21.72
C CYS A 54 16.87 -8.42 -22.74
N PRO A 55 18.16 -8.59 -23.06
CA PRO A 55 18.61 -9.63 -23.98
C PRO A 55 18.57 -11.04 -23.37
N ILE A 56 18.47 -11.16 -22.04
CA ILE A 56 18.48 -12.43 -21.32
C ILE A 56 17.05 -12.80 -20.93
N ASP A 57 16.64 -14.02 -21.27
CA ASP A 57 15.33 -14.58 -20.99
C ASP A 57 14.95 -14.57 -19.51
N ASN A 58 15.89 -14.87 -18.61
CA ASN A 58 15.70 -14.98 -17.18
C ASN A 58 16.16 -13.73 -16.39
N GLY A 59 16.26 -12.58 -17.06
CA GLY A 59 16.49 -11.29 -16.42
C GLY A 59 15.27 -10.83 -15.62
N HIS A 60 15.48 -10.40 -14.37
CA HIS A 60 14.37 -10.01 -13.50
C HIS A 60 13.54 -8.82 -14.06
N ILE A 61 14.18 -7.89 -14.78
CA ILE A 61 13.53 -6.88 -15.61
C ILE A 61 13.60 -7.39 -17.06
N GLN A 62 12.45 -7.48 -17.71
CA GLN A 62 12.32 -7.91 -19.11
C GLN A 62 12.27 -6.73 -20.08
N ALA A 63 11.68 -5.60 -19.69
CA ALA A 63 11.71 -4.38 -20.50
C ALA A 63 11.49 -3.13 -19.65
N THR A 64 11.89 -1.98 -20.17
CA THR A 64 11.52 -0.65 -19.67
C THR A 64 11.10 0.24 -20.84
N GLY A 65 10.34 1.30 -20.55
CA GLY A 65 9.97 2.31 -21.55
C GLY A 65 9.34 3.52 -20.88
N VAL A 66 9.17 4.61 -21.61
CA VAL A 66 8.55 5.85 -21.14
C VAL A 66 7.12 5.91 -21.64
N ASP A 67 6.15 6.07 -20.74
CA ASP A 67 4.73 6.17 -21.12
C ASP A 67 4.34 7.55 -21.67
N ALA A 68 3.10 7.69 -22.15
CA ALA A 68 2.57 8.95 -22.68
C ALA A 68 2.55 10.11 -21.68
N ALA A 69 2.71 9.84 -20.38
CA ALA A 69 2.82 10.83 -19.32
C ALA A 69 4.29 11.13 -18.93
N GLY A 70 5.27 10.65 -19.72
CA GLY A 70 6.69 10.87 -19.49
C GLY A 70 7.29 10.05 -18.35
N ARG A 71 6.61 9.01 -17.87
CA ARG A 71 7.06 8.19 -16.73
C ARG A 71 7.74 6.92 -17.22
N ARG A 72 8.89 6.58 -16.63
CA ARG A 72 9.54 5.28 -16.85
C ARG A 72 8.70 4.15 -16.24
N GLN A 73 8.35 3.19 -17.07
CA GLN A 73 7.61 1.98 -16.77
C GLN A 73 8.52 0.76 -16.90
N TYR A 74 8.17 -0.32 -16.20
CA TYR A 74 8.95 -1.56 -16.14
C TYR A 74 8.05 -2.77 -16.43
N ARG A 75 8.59 -3.74 -17.17
CA ARG A 75 8.07 -5.10 -17.26
C ARG A 75 9.06 -6.03 -16.59
N TYR A 76 8.57 -6.82 -15.64
CA TYR A 76 9.34 -7.82 -14.93
C TYR A 76 9.01 -9.21 -15.46
N HIS A 77 9.92 -10.17 -15.29
CA HIS A 77 9.66 -11.57 -15.62
C HIS A 77 8.50 -12.13 -14.76
N ASP A 78 7.65 -12.99 -15.33
CA ASP A 78 6.44 -13.48 -14.63
C ASP A 78 6.74 -14.28 -13.37
N ALA A 79 7.69 -15.21 -13.44
CA ALA A 79 8.19 -15.90 -12.25
C ALA A 79 8.80 -14.96 -11.19
N TRP A 80 9.38 -13.80 -11.59
CA TRP A 80 9.88 -12.80 -10.64
C TRP A 80 8.73 -12.10 -9.93
N ARG A 81 7.66 -11.78 -10.67
CA ARG A 81 6.45 -11.20 -10.09
C ARG A 81 5.85 -12.15 -9.06
N ALA A 82 5.70 -13.43 -9.39
CA ALA A 82 5.19 -14.44 -8.46
C ALA A 82 6.05 -14.58 -7.19
N THR A 83 7.38 -14.68 -7.31
CA THR A 83 8.28 -14.75 -6.14
C THR A 83 8.28 -13.47 -5.32
N ARG A 84 8.24 -12.29 -5.97
CA ARG A 84 8.18 -11.00 -5.26
C ARG A 84 6.84 -10.73 -4.62
N ASP A 85 5.74 -11.15 -5.23
CA ASP A 85 4.41 -11.02 -4.66
C ASP A 85 4.29 -11.91 -3.42
N LEU A 86 4.79 -13.15 -3.47
CA LEU A 86 4.86 -14.02 -2.29
C LEU A 86 5.76 -13.42 -1.20
N ALA A 87 6.96 -12.97 -1.53
CA ALA A 87 7.87 -12.33 -0.57
C ALA A 87 7.28 -11.05 0.05
N LYS A 88 6.49 -10.28 -0.72
CA LYS A 88 5.76 -9.11 -0.22
C LYS A 88 4.70 -9.50 0.79
N HIS A 89 4.00 -10.61 0.57
CA HIS A 89 2.98 -11.10 1.48
C HIS A 89 3.60 -11.67 2.76
N GLU A 90 4.71 -12.40 2.67
CA GLU A 90 5.50 -12.79 3.86
C GLU A 90 6.01 -11.57 4.64
N HIS A 91 6.55 -10.57 3.95
CA HIS A 91 6.98 -9.32 4.60
C HIS A 91 5.82 -8.60 5.32
N SER A 92 4.60 -8.69 4.79
CA SER A 92 3.42 -8.14 5.48
C SER A 92 3.03 -8.93 6.72
N LEU A 93 3.35 -10.23 6.80
CA LEU A 93 3.17 -11.04 8.01
C LEU A 93 4.25 -10.71 9.05
N ASP A 94 5.51 -10.55 8.62
CA ASP A 94 6.60 -10.10 9.49
C ASP A 94 6.24 -8.73 10.11
N PHE A 95 5.64 -7.84 9.31
CA PHE A 95 5.13 -6.55 9.80
C PHE A 95 4.03 -6.71 10.84
N ALA A 96 3.10 -7.65 10.62
CA ALA A 96 2.00 -7.91 11.55
C ALA A 96 2.49 -8.41 12.92
N GLU A 97 3.60 -9.15 12.96
CA GLU A 97 4.21 -9.64 14.20
C GLU A 97 4.76 -8.50 15.06
N VAL A 98 5.37 -7.48 14.45
CA VAL A 98 5.96 -6.33 15.17
C VAL A 98 4.97 -5.19 15.42
N LEU A 99 3.84 -5.17 14.69
CA LEU A 99 2.86 -4.09 14.73
C LEU A 99 2.28 -3.78 16.14
N PRO A 100 1.99 -4.78 17.01
CA PRO A 100 1.57 -4.49 18.39
C PRO A 100 2.59 -3.64 19.15
N GLY A 101 3.87 -4.00 19.08
CA GLY A 101 4.95 -3.23 19.72
C GLY A 101 5.08 -1.82 19.15
N ILE A 102 4.92 -1.64 17.82
CA ILE A 102 4.89 -0.31 17.20
C ILE A 102 3.75 0.53 17.78
N ARG A 103 2.55 -0.06 17.95
CA ARG A 103 1.38 0.65 18.48
C ARG A 103 1.56 1.07 19.93
N GLU A 104 2.20 0.24 20.76
CA GLU A 104 2.53 0.58 22.16
C GLU A 104 3.46 1.80 22.23
N HIS A 105 4.53 1.82 21.43
CA HIS A 105 5.44 2.96 21.37
C HIS A 105 4.74 4.23 20.86
N VAL A 106 3.93 4.10 19.81
CA VAL A 106 3.13 5.22 19.27
C VAL A 106 2.18 5.78 20.31
N ALA A 107 1.51 4.94 21.11
CA ALA A 107 0.64 5.38 22.18
C ALA A 107 1.40 6.14 23.27
N ALA A 108 2.57 5.63 23.67
CA ALA A 108 3.44 6.30 24.64
C ALA A 108 3.90 7.68 24.15
N ASP A 109 4.34 7.78 22.90
CA ASP A 109 4.73 9.05 22.29
C ASP A 109 3.55 10.04 22.22
N LEU A 110 2.36 9.57 21.83
CA LEU A 110 1.17 10.39 21.71
C LEU A 110 0.72 11.01 23.04
N ALA A 111 0.92 10.28 24.14
CA ALA A 111 0.62 10.71 25.51
C ALA A 111 1.57 11.80 26.04
N THR A 112 2.71 12.05 25.37
CA THR A 112 3.61 13.17 25.74
C THR A 112 3.00 14.53 25.41
N ASP A 113 3.51 15.61 26.00
CA ASP A 113 3.05 16.96 25.72
C ASP A 113 3.79 17.64 24.56
N GLY A 114 3.23 18.76 24.08
CA GLY A 114 3.87 19.61 23.08
C GLY A 114 3.81 19.05 21.65
N LEU A 115 4.65 19.63 20.77
CA LEU A 115 4.69 19.36 19.33
C LEU A 115 6.11 18.98 18.88
N GLN A 116 6.73 18.12 19.67
CA GLN A 116 8.05 17.55 19.40
C GLN A 116 8.00 16.51 18.27
N ARG A 117 9.18 16.22 17.70
CA ARG A 117 9.32 15.43 16.49
C ARG A 117 8.68 14.05 16.64
N GLU A 118 8.99 13.36 17.72
CA GLU A 118 8.58 11.98 18.02
C GLU A 118 7.05 11.88 18.11
N ARG A 119 6.43 12.76 18.90
CA ARG A 119 4.97 12.82 19.03
C ARG A 119 4.26 13.07 17.69
N VAL A 120 4.78 13.99 16.88
CA VAL A 120 4.19 14.31 15.56
C VAL A 120 4.37 13.15 14.58
N LEU A 121 5.52 12.48 14.58
CA LEU A 121 5.77 11.32 13.72
C LEU A 121 4.96 10.10 14.15
N SER A 122 4.82 9.85 15.45
CA SER A 122 3.94 8.80 15.99
C SER A 122 2.46 9.07 15.69
N ALA A 123 2.02 10.33 15.71
CA ALA A 123 0.70 10.69 15.19
C ALA A 123 0.54 10.38 13.69
N ALA A 124 1.58 10.61 12.88
CA ALA A 124 1.57 10.26 11.46
C ALA A 124 1.47 8.74 11.27
N VAL A 125 2.21 7.95 12.05
CA VAL A 125 2.14 6.48 12.04
C VAL A 125 0.74 6.00 12.46
N ARG A 126 0.16 6.56 13.54
CA ARG A 126 -1.21 6.25 13.97
C ARG A 126 -2.25 6.56 12.90
N LEU A 127 -2.09 7.67 12.19
CA LEU A 127 -2.96 8.02 11.06
C LEU A 127 -2.82 7.02 9.90
N LEU A 128 -1.60 6.55 9.57
CA LEU A 128 -1.40 5.52 8.55
C LEU A 128 -2.09 4.20 8.92
N ASP A 129 -1.98 3.79 10.19
CA ASP A 129 -2.59 2.59 10.75
C ASP A 129 -4.13 2.64 10.68
N LEU A 130 -4.73 3.71 11.19
CA LEU A 130 -6.20 3.82 11.30
C LEU A 130 -6.89 4.30 10.03
N GLY A 131 -6.25 5.17 9.25
CA GLY A 131 -6.91 5.92 8.17
C GLY A 131 -6.61 5.46 6.77
N PHE A 132 -5.81 4.40 6.60
CA PHE A 132 -5.40 3.87 5.30
C PHE A 132 -4.89 4.96 4.35
N PHE A 133 -4.23 5.99 4.87
CA PHE A 133 -3.69 7.05 4.04
C PHE A 133 -2.58 6.50 3.16
N ARG A 134 -2.38 7.11 2.00
CA ARG A 134 -1.09 7.01 1.31
C ARG A 134 -0.18 8.03 1.95
N ILE A 135 1.06 7.67 2.21
CA ILE A 135 2.05 8.58 2.79
C ILE A 135 2.20 9.88 1.97
N GLY A 136 2.12 9.79 0.63
CA GLY A 136 2.36 10.92 -0.26
C GLY A 136 3.85 11.11 -0.53
N SER A 137 4.18 11.81 -1.60
CA SER A 137 5.55 12.19 -1.92
C SER A 137 5.55 13.63 -2.37
N GLU A 138 6.47 14.41 -1.80
CA GLU A 138 6.67 15.83 -2.04
C GLU A 138 7.14 16.08 -3.48
N GLN A 139 7.80 15.10 -4.12
CA GLN A 139 8.25 15.16 -5.51
C GLN A 139 7.08 15.15 -6.52
N TYR A 140 5.91 14.65 -6.12
CA TYR A 140 4.72 14.55 -6.98
C TYR A 140 3.80 15.77 -6.91
N ALA A 141 3.99 16.67 -5.95
CA ALA A 141 3.09 17.79 -5.68
C ALA A 141 3.09 18.88 -6.78
N GLY A 142 3.93 18.77 -7.83
CA GLY A 142 4.08 19.86 -8.80
C GLY A 142 4.41 19.50 -10.26
N ARG A 143 4.45 18.23 -10.69
CA ARG A 143 4.97 17.90 -12.05
C ARG A 143 4.02 17.22 -13.05
N ILE A 144 2.89 16.61 -12.65
CA ILE A 144 2.16 15.68 -13.57
C ILE A 144 0.64 15.86 -13.61
N ALA A 145 0.01 16.55 -12.66
CA ALA A 145 -1.45 16.68 -12.62
C ALA A 145 -1.90 18.14 -12.78
N ARG A 146 -2.98 18.37 -13.55
CA ARG A 146 -3.65 19.69 -13.66
C ARG A 146 -4.14 20.23 -12.30
N LEU A 147 -4.24 19.36 -11.30
CA LEU A 147 -4.59 19.67 -9.91
C LEU A 147 -3.59 18.99 -8.96
N PRO A 148 -3.18 19.66 -7.86
CA PRO A 148 -2.32 19.04 -6.86
C PRO A 148 -3.04 17.85 -6.19
N THR A 149 -2.32 16.74 -6.02
CA THR A 149 -2.81 15.57 -5.28
C THR A 149 -2.03 15.39 -4.00
N TYR A 150 -2.71 14.98 -2.92
CA TYR A 150 -2.13 14.92 -1.59
C TYR A 150 -2.10 13.49 -1.03
N GLY A 151 -1.07 13.18 -0.26
CA GLY A 151 -1.04 12.12 0.75
C GLY A 151 -0.81 12.71 2.14
N LEU A 152 -0.60 11.84 3.14
CA LEU A 152 -0.49 12.22 4.55
C LEU A 152 0.58 13.30 4.83
N ALA A 153 1.81 13.09 4.36
CA ALA A 153 2.93 14.01 4.58
C ALA A 153 2.73 15.37 3.90
N THR A 154 2.02 15.40 2.77
CA THR A 154 1.76 16.61 1.99
C THR A 154 0.43 17.27 2.34
N MET A 155 -0.33 16.72 3.29
CA MET A 155 -1.67 17.20 3.58
C MET A 155 -1.61 18.60 4.19
N ARG A 156 -2.57 19.46 3.86
CA ARG A 156 -2.62 20.85 4.33
C ARG A 156 -3.62 21.02 5.45
N LYS A 157 -3.45 22.09 6.24
CA LYS A 157 -4.38 22.46 7.33
C LYS A 157 -5.83 22.63 6.86
N GLU A 158 -6.02 23.13 5.64
CA GLU A 158 -7.33 23.36 5.02
C GLU A 158 -8.09 22.06 4.72
N HIS A 159 -7.38 20.96 4.47
CA HIS A 159 -7.97 19.65 4.20
C HIS A 159 -8.50 18.97 5.47
N VAL A 160 -8.29 19.54 6.66
CA VAL A 160 -8.58 18.85 7.91
C VAL A 160 -9.55 19.66 8.74
N THR A 161 -10.55 19.00 9.32
CA THR A 161 -11.45 19.58 10.33
C THR A 161 -11.46 18.70 11.56
N VAL A 162 -11.59 19.31 12.74
CA VAL A 162 -11.74 18.58 14.01
C VAL A 162 -13.07 19.01 14.62
N SER A 163 -13.98 18.06 14.78
CA SER A 163 -15.31 18.32 15.34
C SER A 163 -15.28 18.34 16.87
N ARG A 164 -16.34 18.87 17.50
CA ARG A 164 -16.49 18.95 18.97
C ARG A 164 -16.45 17.57 19.66
N GLY A 165 -16.69 16.48 18.94
CA GLY A 165 -16.61 15.10 19.45
C GLY A 165 -15.25 14.42 19.24
N GLY A 166 -14.19 15.18 18.89
CA GLY A 166 -12.86 14.61 18.65
C GLY A 166 -12.71 13.87 17.32
N VAL A 167 -13.69 13.99 16.42
CA VAL A 167 -13.59 13.37 15.09
C VAL A 167 -12.73 14.26 14.19
N VAL A 168 -11.61 13.71 13.73
CA VAL A 168 -10.73 14.34 12.75
C VAL A 168 -11.17 13.91 11.35
N THR A 169 -11.67 14.85 10.55
CA THR A 169 -12.08 14.61 9.17
C THR A 169 -11.03 15.18 8.23
N PHE A 170 -10.48 14.31 7.37
CA PHE A 170 -9.55 14.64 6.31
C PHE A 170 -10.29 14.60 4.97
N ASP A 171 -10.39 15.74 4.30
CA ASP A 171 -11.10 15.93 3.04
C ASP A 171 -10.14 16.53 1.98
N TYR A 172 -9.75 15.74 0.99
CA TYR A 172 -8.67 16.09 0.07
C TYR A 172 -8.74 15.36 -1.28
N THR A 173 -8.11 15.97 -2.28
CA THR A 173 -7.87 15.34 -3.60
C THR A 173 -6.66 14.42 -3.51
N ALA A 174 -6.88 13.11 -3.60
CA ALA A 174 -5.85 12.08 -3.55
C ALA A 174 -5.28 11.75 -4.95
N LYS A 175 -4.37 10.76 -5.00
CA LYS A 175 -3.77 10.24 -6.24
C LYS A 175 -4.82 9.98 -7.32
N SER A 176 -4.47 10.36 -8.55
CA SER A 176 -5.35 10.28 -9.73
C SER A 176 -6.59 11.19 -9.66
N GLY A 177 -6.54 12.27 -8.87
CA GLY A 177 -7.60 13.27 -8.79
C GLY A 177 -8.84 12.82 -8.03
N ARG A 178 -8.78 11.70 -7.30
CA ARG A 178 -9.94 11.17 -6.58
C ARG A 178 -10.16 11.94 -5.28
N HIS A 179 -11.37 12.47 -5.11
CA HIS A 179 -11.81 13.04 -3.84
C HIS A 179 -11.88 11.96 -2.76
N ARG A 180 -11.33 12.24 -1.57
CA ARG A 180 -11.38 11.32 -0.42
C ARG A 180 -11.75 12.06 0.85
N VAL A 181 -12.69 11.47 1.58
CA VAL A 181 -13.04 11.85 2.95
C VAL A 181 -12.68 10.69 3.86
N GLN A 182 -11.82 10.93 4.85
CA GLN A 182 -11.45 9.96 5.88
C GLN A 182 -11.75 10.55 7.25
N LYS A 183 -12.49 9.81 8.07
CA LYS A 183 -12.80 10.21 9.45
C LYS A 183 -12.04 9.30 10.40
N ILE A 184 -11.38 9.91 11.38
CA ILE A 184 -10.63 9.22 12.43
C ILE A 184 -11.14 9.69 13.78
N VAL A 185 -11.39 8.75 14.67
CA VAL A 185 -11.76 9.01 16.07
C VAL A 185 -10.64 8.47 16.93
N GLU A 186 -9.72 9.36 17.30
CA GLU A 186 -8.54 9.04 18.11
C GLU A 186 -8.23 10.28 18.96
N PRO A 187 -8.58 10.27 20.26
CA PRO A 187 -8.51 11.47 21.10
C PRO A 187 -7.15 12.17 21.10
N GLU A 188 -6.06 11.42 21.24
CA GLU A 188 -4.71 12.00 21.29
C GLU A 188 -4.32 12.64 19.95
N VAL A 189 -4.67 11.98 18.84
CA VAL A 189 -4.46 12.53 17.50
C VAL A 189 -5.33 13.78 17.30
N ALA A 190 -6.57 13.80 17.80
CA ALA A 190 -7.45 14.96 17.68
C ALA A 190 -6.91 16.17 18.43
N VAL A 191 -6.34 15.98 19.63
CA VAL A 191 -5.66 17.03 20.41
C VAL A 191 -4.47 17.58 19.63
N LEU A 192 -3.58 16.70 19.17
CA LEU A 192 -2.37 17.09 18.44
C LEU A 192 -2.71 17.79 17.11
N VAL A 193 -3.62 17.24 16.32
CA VAL A 193 -4.06 17.83 15.04
C VAL A 193 -4.69 19.20 15.29
N SER A 194 -5.49 19.35 16.34
CA SER A 194 -6.06 20.65 16.72
C SER A 194 -4.98 21.69 17.04
N ALA A 195 -3.94 21.29 17.78
CA ALA A 195 -2.80 22.16 18.07
C ALA A 195 -2.01 22.53 16.79
N LEU A 196 -1.73 21.55 15.93
CA LEU A 196 -1.04 21.77 14.65
C LEU A 196 -1.82 22.69 13.71
N LYS A 197 -3.15 22.59 13.68
CA LYS A 197 -4.01 23.48 12.90
C LYS A 197 -3.99 24.92 13.41
N ARG A 198 -3.98 25.12 14.73
CA ARG A 198 -3.95 26.45 15.36
C ARG A 198 -2.58 27.13 15.32
N ARG A 199 -1.52 26.40 14.96
CA ARG A 199 -0.16 26.93 15.01
C ARG A 199 -0.01 28.16 14.12
N ARG A 200 0.66 29.18 14.67
CA ARG A 200 1.06 30.39 13.95
C ARG A 200 2.44 30.17 13.32
N GLY A 201 2.62 30.66 12.10
CA GLY A 201 3.81 30.43 11.28
C GLY A 201 3.90 29.02 10.68
N GLY A 202 5.00 28.77 9.98
CA GLY A 202 5.21 27.54 9.19
C GLY A 202 4.42 27.50 7.89
N GLY A 203 4.56 26.41 7.13
CA GLY A 203 3.88 26.19 5.86
C GLY A 203 2.39 25.84 5.98
N PRO A 204 1.70 25.71 4.83
CA PRO A 204 0.31 25.25 4.76
C PRO A 204 0.12 23.77 5.13
N GLU A 205 1.19 22.98 5.14
CA GLU A 205 1.21 21.56 5.51
C GLU A 205 0.64 21.36 6.92
N LEU A 206 -0.01 20.23 7.18
CA LEU A 206 -0.62 19.94 8.48
C LEU A 206 0.43 19.47 9.47
N LEU A 207 1.22 18.46 9.09
CA LEU A 207 2.16 17.78 9.97
C LEU A 207 3.49 18.54 9.97
N ALA A 208 3.86 19.06 11.14
CA ALA A 208 5.11 19.76 11.36
C ALA A 208 5.48 19.67 12.84
N TRP A 209 6.76 19.62 13.15
CA TRP A 209 7.25 19.74 14.52
C TRP A 209 8.02 21.04 14.70
N LYS A 210 8.30 21.41 15.96
CA LYS A 210 8.98 22.66 16.29
C LYS A 210 10.41 22.38 16.79
N VAL A 211 11.38 23.09 16.21
CA VAL A 211 12.80 23.06 16.62
C VAL A 211 13.27 24.49 16.82
N GLY A 212 13.72 24.84 18.03
CA GLY A 212 14.31 26.16 18.31
C GLY A 212 13.44 27.35 17.88
N GLY A 213 12.12 27.25 18.06
CA GLY A 213 11.19 28.32 17.63
C GLY A 213 10.66 28.20 16.20
N ARG A 214 11.32 27.43 15.33
CA ARG A 214 10.98 27.27 13.91
C ARG A 214 10.17 25.99 13.65
N TRP A 215 9.25 26.05 12.69
CA TRP A 215 8.52 24.89 12.20
C TRP A 215 9.32 24.14 11.13
N VAL A 216 9.35 22.81 11.26
CA VAL A 216 9.90 21.89 10.27
C VAL A 216 8.76 20.97 9.82
N ASP A 217 8.45 20.98 8.52
CA ASP A 217 7.37 20.18 7.96
C ASP A 217 7.79 18.71 7.86
N VAL A 218 6.88 17.82 8.23
CA VAL A 218 7.09 16.38 8.11
C VAL A 218 7.18 15.98 6.64
N LYS A 219 8.17 15.16 6.32
CA LYS A 219 8.34 14.54 5.01
C LYS A 219 8.04 13.05 5.05
N SER A 220 7.74 12.51 3.88
CA SER A 220 7.56 11.07 3.67
C SER A 220 8.78 10.25 4.11
N ALA A 221 9.99 10.81 4.00
CA ALA A 221 11.21 10.18 4.50
C ALA A 221 11.25 10.08 6.04
N ASP A 222 10.86 11.15 6.74
CA ASP A 222 10.86 11.20 8.21
C ASP A 222 9.92 10.15 8.82
N ILE A 223 8.73 9.98 8.25
CA ILE A 223 7.75 9.00 8.73
C ILE A 223 8.27 7.57 8.55
N ASN A 224 8.85 7.25 7.38
CA ASN A 224 9.39 5.91 7.15
C ASN A 224 10.66 5.66 7.98
N GLU A 225 11.47 6.67 8.24
CA GLU A 225 12.62 6.55 9.14
C GLU A 225 12.16 6.28 10.57
N HIS A 226 11.18 7.02 11.06
CA HIS A 226 10.57 6.77 12.38
C HIS A 226 10.00 5.36 12.48
N LEU A 227 9.28 4.90 11.45
CA LEU A 227 8.74 3.54 11.42
C LEU A 227 9.85 2.47 11.46
N ARG A 228 10.95 2.66 10.75
CA ARG A 228 12.11 1.76 10.82
C ARG A 228 12.71 1.70 12.22
N LEU A 229 12.83 2.85 12.89
CA LEU A 229 13.33 2.91 14.27
C LEU A 229 12.40 2.17 15.24
N LEU A 230 11.08 2.38 15.14
CA LEU A 230 10.09 1.74 16.01
C LEU A 230 9.99 0.23 15.79
N SER A 231 10.16 -0.22 14.55
CA SER A 231 9.94 -1.63 14.18
C SER A 231 11.20 -2.49 14.24
N GLY A 232 12.39 -1.88 14.22
CA GLY A 232 13.66 -2.60 14.09
C GLY A 232 13.85 -3.31 12.75
N GLY A 233 12.94 -3.09 11.78
CA GLY A 233 12.94 -3.73 10.46
C GLY A 233 12.77 -2.72 9.33
N ASP A 234 12.95 -3.18 8.09
CA ASP A 234 12.78 -2.33 6.88
C ASP A 234 11.31 -2.28 6.43
N PHE A 235 10.44 -1.76 7.30
CA PHE A 235 9.02 -1.57 7.03
C PHE A 235 8.69 -0.14 6.62
N THR A 236 7.61 0.03 5.87
CA THR A 236 7.17 1.30 5.29
C THR A 236 5.68 1.56 5.51
N ALA A 237 5.25 2.78 5.21
CA ALA A 237 3.82 3.13 5.21
C ALA A 237 2.94 2.24 4.31
N LYS A 238 3.52 1.54 3.33
CA LYS A 238 2.77 0.63 2.45
C LYS A 238 2.34 -0.64 3.19
N ASP A 239 3.08 -1.07 4.20
CA ASP A 239 2.87 -2.34 4.88
C ASP A 239 1.59 -2.30 5.72
N PHE A 240 1.31 -1.17 6.39
CA PHE A 240 -0.01 -0.90 6.99
C PHE A 240 -1.17 -1.14 6.03
N ARG A 241 -1.08 -0.62 4.80
CA ARG A 241 -2.16 -0.77 3.80
C ARG A 241 -2.32 -2.21 3.33
N THR A 242 -1.23 -2.97 3.28
CA THR A 242 -1.24 -4.37 2.82
C THR A 242 -1.83 -5.26 3.90
N TRP A 243 -1.36 -5.11 5.14
CA TRP A 243 -1.87 -5.83 6.29
C TRP A 243 -3.35 -5.54 6.54
N ASN A 244 -3.73 -4.26 6.63
CA ASN A 244 -5.13 -3.87 6.84
C ASN A 244 -6.06 -4.37 5.72
N ALA A 245 -5.63 -4.34 4.46
CA ALA A 245 -6.43 -4.91 3.37
C ALA A 245 -6.65 -6.41 3.52
N THR A 246 -5.62 -7.12 3.97
CA THR A 246 -5.67 -8.57 4.20
C THR A 246 -6.61 -8.91 5.36
N VAL A 247 -6.52 -8.18 6.48
CA VAL A 247 -7.41 -8.35 7.64
C VAL A 247 -8.87 -8.04 7.26
N LEU A 248 -9.13 -6.90 6.62
CA LEU A 248 -10.49 -6.54 6.17
C LEU A 248 -11.07 -7.56 5.18
N ALA A 249 -10.24 -8.11 4.29
CA ALA A 249 -10.66 -9.17 3.39
C ALA A 249 -11.01 -10.46 4.15
N ALA A 250 -10.18 -10.87 5.11
CA ALA A 250 -10.44 -12.06 5.93
C ALA A 250 -11.76 -11.94 6.70
N VAL A 251 -12.03 -10.77 7.29
CA VAL A 251 -13.28 -10.48 7.98
C VAL A 251 -14.48 -10.52 7.04
N GLY A 252 -14.42 -9.80 5.91
CA GLY A 252 -15.53 -9.76 4.96
C GLY A 252 -15.87 -11.13 4.38
N LEU A 253 -14.85 -11.98 4.18
CA LEU A 253 -15.03 -13.36 3.73
C LEU A 253 -15.59 -14.25 4.83
N ALA A 254 -15.07 -14.14 6.05
CA ALA A 254 -15.57 -14.90 7.21
C ALA A 254 -17.06 -14.64 7.49
N VAL A 255 -17.52 -13.39 7.38
CA VAL A 255 -18.95 -13.01 7.50
C VAL A 255 -19.81 -13.60 6.37
N SER A 256 -19.21 -13.97 5.24
CA SER A 256 -19.92 -14.54 4.08
C SER A 256 -20.07 -16.05 4.11
N THR A 257 -19.40 -16.74 5.05
CA THR A 257 -19.23 -18.20 5.05
C THR A 257 -20.57 -18.93 5.06
N ASP A 258 -21.48 -18.55 5.96
CA ASP A 258 -22.79 -19.21 6.11
C ASP A 258 -23.70 -18.99 4.90
N ALA A 259 -23.50 -17.89 4.15
CA ALA A 259 -24.28 -17.58 2.95
C ALA A 259 -23.68 -18.20 1.67
N ALA A 260 -22.47 -18.78 1.73
CA ALA A 260 -21.70 -19.22 0.57
C ALA A 260 -21.68 -20.74 0.39
N GLY A 261 -22.86 -21.36 0.40
CA GLY A 261 -23.03 -22.81 0.23
C GLY A 261 -22.69 -23.38 -1.16
N SER A 262 -22.32 -22.54 -2.14
CA SER A 262 -21.92 -22.98 -3.49
C SER A 262 -20.67 -22.25 -3.98
N SER A 263 -19.94 -22.85 -4.94
CA SER A 263 -18.75 -22.22 -5.57
C SER A 263 -19.07 -20.85 -6.19
N THR A 264 -20.24 -20.70 -6.83
CA THR A 264 -20.70 -19.43 -7.39
C THR A 264 -20.96 -18.39 -6.30
N ALA A 265 -21.56 -18.78 -5.17
CA ALA A 265 -21.76 -17.88 -4.03
C ALA A 265 -20.43 -17.43 -3.42
N ARG A 266 -19.44 -18.32 -3.31
CA ARG A 266 -18.07 -17.98 -2.85
C ARG A 266 -17.40 -16.95 -3.75
N LYS A 267 -17.43 -17.15 -5.08
CA LYS A 267 -16.87 -16.19 -6.06
C LYS A 267 -17.54 -14.80 -5.97
N ARG A 268 -18.85 -14.76 -5.75
CA ARG A 268 -19.60 -13.50 -5.54
C ARG A 268 -19.16 -12.80 -4.25
N ALA A 269 -19.00 -13.54 -3.16
CA ALA A 269 -18.50 -13.01 -1.90
C ALA A 269 -17.09 -12.41 -2.06
N VAL A 270 -16.16 -13.13 -2.70
CA VAL A 270 -14.81 -12.65 -2.99
C VAL A 270 -14.85 -11.35 -3.80
N THR A 271 -15.67 -11.30 -4.85
CA THR A 271 -15.79 -10.10 -5.69
C THR A 271 -16.28 -8.90 -4.87
N ARG A 272 -17.31 -9.09 -4.05
CA ARG A 272 -17.88 -8.04 -3.20
C ARG A 272 -16.86 -7.54 -2.18
N VAL A 273 -16.20 -8.45 -1.45
CA VAL A 273 -15.19 -8.09 -0.45
C VAL A 273 -14.01 -7.35 -1.08
N VAL A 274 -13.50 -7.80 -2.23
CA VAL A 274 -12.44 -7.10 -2.95
C VAL A 274 -12.86 -5.68 -3.35
N GLN A 275 -14.12 -5.48 -3.77
CA GLN A 275 -14.66 -4.17 -4.09
C GLN A 275 -14.70 -3.27 -2.84
N GLU A 276 -15.25 -3.76 -1.73
CA GLU A 276 -15.32 -3.03 -0.45
C GLU A 276 -13.93 -2.62 0.04
N VAL A 277 -12.97 -3.56 0.13
CA VAL A 277 -11.60 -3.28 0.55
C VAL A 277 -10.93 -2.28 -0.39
N SER A 278 -11.15 -2.40 -1.71
CA SER A 278 -10.61 -1.45 -2.68
C SER A 278 -11.14 -0.03 -2.50
N HIS A 279 -12.39 0.10 -2.06
CA HIS A 279 -13.01 1.39 -1.74
C HIS A 279 -12.33 2.01 -0.52
N TYR A 280 -12.19 1.26 0.59
CA TYR A 280 -11.51 1.75 1.81
C TYR A 280 -10.08 2.21 1.53
N LEU A 281 -9.34 1.47 0.68
CA LEU A 281 -7.97 1.82 0.32
C LEU A 281 -7.87 2.93 -0.74
N GLY A 282 -8.97 3.28 -1.42
CA GLY A 282 -9.00 4.18 -2.57
C GLY A 282 -8.18 3.64 -3.75
N ASN A 283 -8.25 2.33 -4.02
CA ASN A 283 -7.60 1.65 -5.15
C ASN A 283 -8.65 1.25 -6.22
N THR A 284 -8.24 0.59 -7.29
CA THR A 284 -9.19 -0.19 -8.12
C THR A 284 -9.28 -1.62 -7.58
N PRO A 285 -10.38 -2.35 -7.79
CA PRO A 285 -10.51 -3.75 -7.35
C PRO A 285 -9.36 -4.64 -7.83
N ALA A 286 -8.96 -4.51 -9.09
CA ALA A 286 -7.85 -5.26 -9.67
C ALA A 286 -6.51 -5.01 -8.96
N VAL A 287 -6.18 -3.74 -8.70
CA VAL A 287 -4.94 -3.37 -7.98
C VAL A 287 -5.02 -3.81 -6.51
N CYS A 288 -6.18 -3.71 -5.88
CA CYS A 288 -6.38 -4.14 -4.50
C CYS A 288 -6.13 -5.64 -4.35
N ARG A 289 -6.78 -6.45 -5.19
CA ARG A 289 -6.64 -7.91 -5.21
C ARG A 289 -5.22 -8.36 -5.52
N ALA A 290 -4.56 -7.76 -6.51
CA ALA A 290 -3.24 -8.20 -6.95
C ALA A 290 -2.10 -7.71 -6.06
N SER A 291 -2.29 -6.64 -5.28
CA SER A 291 -1.17 -5.95 -4.63
C SER A 291 -1.37 -5.61 -3.15
N TYR A 292 -2.54 -5.81 -2.56
CA TYR A 292 -2.77 -5.47 -1.17
C TYR A 292 -3.35 -6.63 -0.36
N ILE A 293 -4.30 -7.38 -0.93
CA ILE A 293 -4.90 -8.54 -0.26
C ILE A 293 -3.97 -9.74 -0.43
N ASP A 294 -3.61 -10.41 0.66
CA ASP A 294 -2.93 -11.71 0.60
C ASP A 294 -3.82 -12.75 -0.09
N PRO A 295 -3.40 -13.34 -1.22
CA PRO A 295 -4.22 -14.29 -1.96
C PRO A 295 -4.59 -15.52 -1.12
N ARG A 296 -3.75 -15.91 -0.15
CA ARG A 296 -4.01 -17.07 0.72
C ARG A 296 -5.31 -16.95 1.49
N VAL A 297 -5.72 -15.74 1.86
CA VAL A 297 -7.01 -15.51 2.55
C VAL A 297 -8.18 -15.95 1.66
N ILE A 298 -8.11 -15.67 0.36
CA ILE A 298 -9.14 -16.06 -0.60
C ILE A 298 -9.11 -17.58 -0.79
N ASP A 299 -7.92 -18.15 -0.96
CA ASP A 299 -7.75 -19.61 -1.14
C ASP A 299 -8.30 -20.39 0.06
N LEU A 300 -8.00 -19.93 1.28
CA LEU A 300 -8.48 -20.52 2.52
C LEU A 300 -10.01 -20.43 2.64
N TYR A 301 -10.59 -19.27 2.34
CA TYR A 301 -12.04 -19.11 2.31
C TYR A 301 -12.71 -20.05 1.30
N GLU A 302 -12.15 -20.21 0.10
CA GLU A 302 -12.68 -21.11 -0.91
C GLU A 302 -12.64 -22.58 -0.46
N SER A 303 -11.65 -22.94 0.36
CA SER A 303 -11.51 -24.23 1.03
C SER A 303 -12.33 -24.39 2.32
N GLY A 304 -13.06 -23.37 2.76
CA GLY A 304 -13.93 -23.40 3.94
C GLY A 304 -13.26 -22.96 5.25
N GLN A 305 -11.98 -22.59 5.22
CA GLN A 305 -11.25 -22.09 6.40
C GLN A 305 -11.31 -20.58 6.48
N THR A 306 -11.72 -20.07 7.64
CA THR A 306 -11.86 -18.63 7.89
C THR A 306 -11.63 -18.30 9.37
N VAL A 307 -11.56 -17.01 9.68
CA VAL A 307 -11.54 -16.49 11.07
C VAL A 307 -12.96 -16.35 11.66
N ALA A 308 -13.97 -17.05 11.13
CA ALA A 308 -15.36 -16.90 11.57
C ALA A 308 -15.59 -17.25 13.04
N HIS A 309 -14.79 -18.17 13.60
CA HIS A 309 -14.82 -18.48 15.03
C HIS A 309 -14.43 -17.25 15.86
N ASP A 310 -13.31 -16.60 15.48
CA ASP A 310 -12.75 -15.43 16.16
C ASP A 310 -13.60 -14.18 15.98
N LEU A 311 -14.45 -14.11 14.94
CA LEU A 311 -15.41 -13.02 14.79
C LEU A 311 -16.40 -12.93 15.97
N ARG A 312 -16.64 -14.02 16.71
CA ARG A 312 -17.51 -13.97 17.91
C ARG A 312 -16.85 -13.24 19.08
N LEU A 313 -15.54 -13.06 19.02
CA LEU A 313 -14.74 -12.31 19.99
C LEU A 313 -14.56 -10.84 19.57
N LEU A 314 -15.05 -10.44 18.39
CA LEU A 314 -15.00 -9.05 17.93
C LEU A 314 -15.64 -8.11 18.94
N GLY A 315 -14.87 -7.10 19.35
CA GLY A 315 -15.37 -6.02 20.19
C GLY A 315 -15.44 -6.33 21.68
N GLN A 316 -15.10 -7.54 22.12
CA GLN A 316 -15.09 -7.88 23.56
C GLN A 316 -14.13 -6.98 24.35
N ASP A 317 -13.00 -6.61 23.74
CA ASP A 317 -12.00 -5.70 24.31
C ASP A 317 -11.88 -4.36 23.55
N ALA A 318 -12.86 -4.01 22.71
CA ALA A 318 -12.75 -2.80 21.89
C ALA A 318 -12.98 -1.52 22.73
N VAL A 319 -11.91 -0.75 22.89
CA VAL A 319 -11.95 0.60 23.47
C VAL A 319 -12.41 1.61 22.39
N PRO A 320 -13.26 2.61 22.72
CA PRO A 320 -13.63 3.67 21.79
C PRO A 320 -12.42 4.28 21.08
N GLY A 321 -12.43 4.29 19.75
CA GLY A 321 -11.33 4.81 18.92
C GLY A 321 -10.35 3.74 18.38
N HIS A 322 -10.44 2.51 18.87
CA HIS A 322 -9.71 1.37 18.31
C HIS A 322 -10.62 0.58 17.36
N PRO A 323 -10.17 0.26 16.13
CA PRO A 323 -10.93 -0.64 15.26
C PRO A 323 -11.09 -2.00 15.94
N ALA A 324 -12.33 -2.52 15.98
CA ALA A 324 -12.62 -3.84 16.55
C ALA A 324 -11.86 -4.98 15.87
N THR A 325 -11.30 -4.73 14.68
CA THR A 325 -10.47 -5.66 13.93
C THR A 325 -9.01 -5.71 14.40
N GLN A 326 -8.54 -4.78 15.24
CA GLN A 326 -7.18 -4.80 15.79
C GLN A 326 -7.07 -5.78 16.96
N GLY A 327 -5.86 -6.31 17.20
CA GLY A 327 -5.57 -7.19 18.34
C GLY A 327 -5.91 -8.65 18.06
N ALA A 328 -6.90 -9.22 18.76
CA ALA A 328 -7.21 -10.65 18.70
C ALA A 328 -7.51 -11.15 17.27
N LEU A 329 -8.24 -10.36 16.47
CA LEU A 329 -8.57 -10.74 15.11
C LEU A 329 -7.38 -10.66 14.15
N GLU A 330 -6.52 -9.64 14.30
CA GLU A 330 -5.25 -9.58 13.57
C GLU A 330 -4.37 -10.78 13.90
N ALA A 331 -4.30 -11.17 15.17
CA ALA A 331 -3.57 -12.36 15.60
C ALA A 331 -4.17 -13.65 14.99
N ALA A 332 -5.50 -13.77 14.94
CA ALA A 332 -6.19 -14.88 14.30
C ALA A 332 -5.90 -14.96 12.79
N VAL A 333 -5.95 -13.82 12.08
CA VAL A 333 -5.60 -13.75 10.65
C VAL A 333 -4.13 -14.11 10.43
N LEU A 334 -3.23 -13.63 11.29
CA LEU A 334 -1.80 -13.96 11.22
C LEU A 334 -1.57 -15.46 11.43
N ALA A 335 -2.18 -16.04 12.47
CA ALA A 335 -2.10 -17.47 12.75
C ALA A 335 -2.63 -18.31 11.58
N LEU A 336 -3.77 -17.92 11.01
CA LEU A 336 -4.36 -18.56 9.83
C LEU A 336 -3.40 -18.54 8.63
N LEU A 337 -2.67 -17.44 8.40
CA LEU A 337 -1.77 -17.28 7.26
C LEU A 337 -0.38 -17.91 7.47
N ARG A 338 0.07 -18.03 8.73
CA ARG A 338 1.34 -18.68 9.12
C ARG A 338 1.21 -20.19 9.29
N ALA A 339 0.01 -20.73 9.52
CA ALA A 339 -0.21 -22.17 9.65
C ALA A 339 0.47 -22.93 8.49
N PRO A 340 1.17 -24.05 8.71
CA PRO A 340 1.73 -24.86 7.62
C PRO A 340 0.64 -25.33 6.64
N ALA A 341 0.96 -25.44 5.35
CA ALA A 341 0.00 -25.87 4.31
C ALA A 341 -0.65 -27.25 4.60
N GLN A 342 0.03 -28.12 5.37
CA GLN A 342 -0.48 -29.43 5.79
C GLN A 342 -1.54 -29.35 6.91
N GLN A 343 -1.51 -28.32 7.76
CA GLN A 343 -2.57 -28.07 8.75
C GLN A 343 -3.76 -27.31 8.15
N ARG A 344 -3.55 -26.62 7.03
CA ARG A 344 -4.58 -25.92 6.25
C ARG A 344 -5.43 -26.84 5.35
N LEU A 345 -5.39 -28.16 5.53
CA LEU A 345 -6.22 -29.12 4.75
C LEU A 345 -6.93 -30.13 5.67
N ALA A 346 -6.76 -30.01 6.99
CA ALA A 346 -7.23 -30.97 7.98
C ALA A 346 -8.35 -30.44 8.90
N GLY A 347 -8.92 -29.28 8.60
CA GLY A 347 -9.97 -28.63 9.40
C GLY A 347 -11.28 -28.49 8.65
#